data_AF-A0A3M7A847-F1
#
_entry.id   AF-A0A3M7A847-F1
#
_cell.length_a   1.000
_cell.length_b   1.000
_cell.length_c   1.000
_cell.angle_alpha   90.00
_cell.angle_beta   90.00
_cell.angle_gamma   90.00
#
_symmetry.space_group_name_H-M   'P 1'
#
loop_
_entity.id
_entity.type
_entity.pdbx_description
1 polymer ?
#
loop_
_entity_poly.entity_id
_entity_poly.type
_entity_poly.pdbx_seq_one_letter_code
_entity_poly.pdbx_strand_id
1 'polypeptide(L)'
;MFCCGLLSFFTIVVLSDCARCEKRQDVESVPSYVMDYAPMIHLHTADAYRPASIEEHLKHTQPEVNYTSISEAPSPLTLENLSSLNESGGEDVYLTSIDDVEDYPDWLFGVEPNNSGKTEGAVSCAVIVNDKGSGLVDAFYMYFYSFDFGGVYLDFLNVGNHVGDWEHNMIRFQDGVPQYIWYSQHSNGEAFAFNVTEKYNGTERPIAYSANGTHAVYAIE
;
A
#
# COMPACT_ATOMS: atom_id res chain seq x y z
N MET A 1 63.56 5.32 30.97
CA MET A 1 63.21 4.98 29.59
C MET A 1 61.99 4.09 29.64
N PHE A 2 60.79 4.67 29.54
CA PHE A 2 59.52 3.94 29.47
C PHE A 2 58.70 4.61 28.37
N CYS A 3 58.46 3.88 27.27
CA CYS A 3 57.59 4.29 26.18
C CYS A 3 56.13 4.14 26.62
N CYS A 4 55.37 5.23 26.54
CA CYS A 4 53.92 5.19 26.63
C CYS A 4 53.37 5.34 25.21
N GLY A 5 52.86 4.25 24.63
CA GLY A 5 52.17 4.27 23.35
C GLY A 5 50.69 4.50 23.56
N LEU A 6 50.15 5.62 23.03
CA LEU A 6 48.71 5.80 22.88
C LEU A 6 48.24 4.97 21.69
N LEU A 7 47.39 3.96 21.93
CA LEU A 7 46.53 3.39 20.89
C LEU A 7 45.30 4.30 20.75
N SER A 8 45.18 4.94 19.59
CA SER A 8 43.96 5.65 19.18
C SER A 8 42.99 4.63 18.58
N PHE A 9 41.89 4.35 19.27
CA PHE A 9 40.76 3.61 18.71
C PHE A 9 39.95 4.58 17.84
N PHE A 10 39.98 4.40 16.52
CA PHE A 10 39.02 5.03 15.62
C PHE A 10 37.73 4.21 15.63
N THR A 11 36.70 4.73 16.28
CA THR A 11 35.32 4.24 16.12
C THR A 11 34.84 4.66 14.73
N ILE A 12 34.71 3.71 13.82
CA ILE A 12 34.02 3.94 12.54
C ILE A 12 32.52 3.94 12.85
N VAL A 13 31.92 5.13 12.87
CA VAL A 13 30.47 5.28 12.85
C VAL A 13 30.03 5.09 11.40
N VAL A 14 29.52 3.90 11.09
CA VAL A 14 28.81 3.70 9.82
C VAL A 14 27.44 4.33 10.00
N LEU A 15 27.28 5.55 9.48
CA LEU A 15 25.96 6.13 9.27
C LEU A 15 25.29 5.27 8.20
N SER A 16 24.32 4.45 8.60
CA SER A 16 23.39 3.87 7.64
C SER A 16 22.58 5.04 7.13
N ASP A 17 22.87 5.51 5.91
CA ASP A 17 21.95 6.39 5.20
C ASP A 17 20.62 5.63 5.13
N CYS A 18 19.63 6.05 5.93
CA CYS A 18 18.25 5.65 5.69
C CYS A 18 17.99 6.01 4.22
N ALA A 19 17.58 5.02 3.43
CA ALA A 19 17.21 5.22 2.04
C ALA A 19 16.26 6.43 2.00
N ARG A 20 16.76 7.54 1.46
CA ARG A 20 15.96 8.74 1.28
C ARG A 20 14.86 8.35 0.32
N CYS A 21 13.60 8.42 0.76
CA CYS A 21 12.47 8.16 -0.12
C CYS A 21 12.60 9.12 -1.30
N GLU A 22 12.91 8.58 -2.48
CA GLU A 22 13.00 9.39 -3.67
C GLU A 22 11.59 9.81 -4.07
N LYS A 23 11.47 10.97 -4.73
CA LYS A 23 10.19 11.37 -5.32
C LYS A 23 9.72 10.27 -6.26
N ARG A 24 8.40 10.18 -6.50
CA ARG A 24 7.78 9.27 -7.47
C ARG A 24 8.68 9.14 -8.70
N GLN A 25 9.25 7.96 -8.88
CA GLN A 25 10.14 7.69 -10.00
C GLN A 25 9.31 7.29 -11.23
N ASP A 26 9.86 7.51 -12.42
CA ASP A 26 9.26 7.03 -13.66
C ASP A 26 9.15 5.49 -13.64
N VAL A 27 8.13 4.94 -14.30
CA VAL A 27 7.91 3.49 -14.40
C VAL A 27 9.16 2.75 -14.91
N GLU A 28 9.97 3.41 -15.74
CA GLU A 28 11.24 2.88 -16.28
C GLU A 28 12.30 2.58 -15.19
N SER A 29 12.18 3.17 -14.00
CA SER A 29 13.07 2.92 -12.87
C SER A 29 12.74 1.65 -12.09
N VAL A 30 11.51 1.12 -12.25
CA VAL A 30 11.06 -0.09 -11.56
C VAL A 30 11.68 -1.30 -12.26
N PRO A 31 12.43 -2.16 -11.57
CA PRO A 31 13.02 -3.35 -12.20
C PRO A 31 11.93 -4.23 -12.83
N SER A 32 12.13 -4.69 -14.06
CA SER A 32 11.08 -5.39 -14.83
C SER A 32 10.50 -6.60 -14.09
N TYR A 33 11.33 -7.34 -13.36
CA TYR A 33 10.89 -8.50 -12.58
C TYR A 33 9.83 -8.16 -11.53
N VAL A 34 9.82 -6.92 -11.00
CA VAL A 34 8.77 -6.47 -10.08
C VAL A 34 7.40 -6.50 -10.79
N MET A 35 7.35 -6.09 -12.06
CA MET A 35 6.11 -6.11 -12.84
C MET A 35 5.79 -7.52 -13.35
N ASP A 36 6.80 -8.31 -13.72
CA ASP A 36 6.63 -9.68 -14.23
C ASP A 36 6.01 -10.62 -13.18
N TYR A 37 6.36 -10.44 -11.91
CA TYR A 37 5.87 -11.24 -10.77
C TYR A 37 4.78 -10.54 -9.95
N ALA A 38 4.28 -9.37 -10.39
CA ALA A 38 3.27 -8.63 -9.66
C ALA A 38 2.01 -9.49 -9.38
N PRO A 39 1.43 -9.49 -8.17
CA PRO A 39 0.27 -10.32 -7.87
C PRO A 39 -0.94 -10.02 -8.76
N MET A 40 -1.82 -11.02 -8.88
CA MET A 40 -3.16 -10.90 -9.45
C MET A 40 -4.17 -10.96 -8.32
N ILE A 41 -4.95 -9.89 -8.16
CA ILE A 41 -5.94 -9.81 -7.09
C ILE A 41 -7.26 -10.42 -7.57
N HIS A 42 -7.68 -11.47 -6.88
CA HIS A 42 -8.97 -12.09 -7.04
C HIS A 42 -9.95 -11.42 -6.07
N LEU A 43 -10.81 -10.56 -6.61
CA LEU A 43 -11.84 -9.88 -5.82
C LEU A 43 -13.01 -10.83 -5.56
N HIS A 44 -13.55 -10.76 -4.34
CA HIS A 44 -14.78 -11.48 -4.04
C HIS A 44 -15.94 -10.94 -4.90
N THR A 45 -16.65 -11.83 -5.59
CA THR A 45 -17.66 -11.45 -6.59
C THR A 45 -18.81 -10.62 -6.01
N ALA A 46 -19.18 -10.88 -4.75
CA ALA A 46 -20.24 -10.15 -4.06
C ALA A 46 -19.76 -8.86 -3.36
N ASP A 47 -18.47 -8.56 -3.41
CA ASP A 47 -17.96 -7.32 -2.81
C ASP A 47 -18.51 -6.11 -3.57
N ALA A 48 -19.00 -5.11 -2.86
CA ALA A 48 -19.48 -3.88 -3.46
C ALA A 48 -18.36 -2.83 -3.60
N TYR A 49 -17.30 -2.98 -2.81
CA TYR A 49 -16.23 -2.01 -2.67
C TYR A 49 -15.04 -2.47 -3.53
N ARG A 50 -14.89 -1.84 -4.69
CA ARG A 50 -13.86 -2.19 -5.67
C ARG A 50 -12.61 -1.34 -5.45
N PRO A 51 -11.45 -1.73 -6.04
CA PRO A 51 -10.28 -0.88 -6.02
C PRO A 51 -10.62 0.52 -6.56
N ALA A 52 -10.21 1.55 -5.82
CA ALA A 52 -10.66 2.92 -6.05
C ALA A 52 -9.54 3.81 -6.57
N SER A 53 -9.89 4.86 -7.32
CA SER A 53 -8.90 5.84 -7.76
C SER A 53 -8.46 6.71 -6.58
N ILE A 54 -7.17 6.70 -6.26
CA ILE A 54 -6.61 7.54 -5.20
C ILE A 54 -6.87 9.02 -5.52
N GLU A 55 -6.72 9.45 -6.78
CA GLU A 55 -6.99 10.83 -7.18
C GLU A 55 -8.46 11.24 -7.04
N GLU A 56 -9.40 10.31 -7.25
CA GLU A 56 -10.82 10.60 -7.05
C GLU A 56 -11.14 10.73 -5.56
N HIS A 57 -10.61 9.82 -4.74
CA HIS A 57 -10.74 9.86 -3.28
C HIS A 57 -10.25 11.18 -2.67
N LEU A 58 -9.15 11.73 -3.19
CA LEU A 58 -8.61 13.02 -2.72
C LEU A 58 -9.54 14.21 -2.97
N LYS A 59 -10.48 14.13 -3.91
CA LYS A 59 -11.46 15.20 -4.15
C LYS A 59 -12.55 15.26 -3.08
N HIS A 60 -12.78 14.14 -2.41
CA HIS A 60 -13.83 13.94 -1.41
C HIS A 60 -13.28 13.88 0.02
N THR A 61 -12.01 14.27 0.20
CA THR A 61 -11.34 14.30 1.49
C THR A 61 -10.59 15.61 1.72
N GLN A 62 -10.43 15.97 2.98
CA GLN A 62 -9.62 17.09 3.44
C GLN A 62 -8.72 16.65 4.60
N PRO A 63 -7.55 17.28 4.79
CA PRO A 63 -6.66 16.92 5.88
C PRO A 63 -7.13 17.57 7.19
N GLU A 64 -7.20 16.78 8.24
CA GLU A 64 -7.58 17.23 9.58
C GLU A 64 -6.60 16.75 10.65
N VAL A 65 -6.47 17.55 11.71
CA VAL A 65 -5.82 17.19 12.95
C VAL A 65 -6.82 17.41 14.07
N ASN A 66 -7.08 16.39 14.90
CA ASN A 66 -8.06 16.46 15.99
C ASN A 66 -9.43 17.02 15.56
N TYR A 67 -9.99 16.49 14.46
CA TYR A 67 -11.30 16.90 13.91
C TYR A 67 -11.37 18.38 13.46
N THR A 68 -10.22 18.99 13.15
CA THR A 68 -10.14 20.36 12.67
C THR A 68 -9.36 20.39 11.37
N SER A 69 -9.96 20.99 10.33
CA SER A 69 -9.33 21.19 9.02
C SER A 69 -8.07 22.04 9.14
N ILE A 70 -7.01 21.62 8.45
CA ILE A 70 -5.76 22.39 8.35
C ILE A 70 -5.95 23.52 7.33
N SER A 71 -6.06 24.77 7.78
CA SER A 71 -6.34 25.92 6.91
C SER A 71 -5.26 26.20 5.87
N GLU A 72 -4.01 25.87 6.17
CA GLU A 72 -2.84 26.11 5.33
C GLU A 72 -2.55 24.94 4.37
N ALA A 73 -3.32 23.86 4.44
CA ALA A 73 -3.13 22.71 3.56
C ALA A 73 -3.48 23.06 2.10
N PRO A 74 -2.81 22.41 1.12
CA PRO A 74 -3.17 22.58 -0.28
C PRO A 74 -4.63 22.21 -0.54
N SER A 75 -5.33 23.03 -1.32
CA SER A 75 -6.69 22.74 -1.80
C SER A 75 -6.79 23.08 -3.30
N PRO A 76 -7.06 22.09 -4.18
CA PRO A 76 -7.32 20.69 -3.87
C PRO A 76 -6.06 19.90 -3.45
N LEU A 77 -6.26 18.82 -2.69
CA LEU A 77 -5.23 17.80 -2.51
C LEU A 77 -5.03 17.01 -3.81
N THR A 78 -3.78 16.67 -4.09
CA THR A 78 -3.38 15.90 -5.28
C THR A 78 -2.22 14.99 -4.93
N LEU A 79 -1.98 13.95 -5.73
CA LEU A 79 -0.83 13.05 -5.53
C LEU A 79 0.52 13.78 -5.50
N GLU A 80 0.62 14.94 -6.13
CA GLU A 80 1.84 15.75 -6.20
C GLU A 80 2.08 16.63 -4.96
N ASN A 81 1.05 16.88 -4.15
CA ASN A 81 1.14 17.79 -3.00
C ASN A 81 0.89 17.13 -1.63
N LEU A 82 0.46 15.86 -1.58
CA LEU A 82 0.22 15.12 -0.33
C LEU A 82 1.41 15.17 0.64
N SER A 83 2.64 15.11 0.12
CA SER A 83 3.85 15.15 0.96
C SER A 83 4.03 16.44 1.76
N SER A 84 3.37 17.54 1.39
CA SER A 84 3.41 18.79 2.16
C SER A 84 2.72 18.68 3.52
N LEU A 85 1.78 17.73 3.67
CA LEU A 85 1.09 17.48 4.95
C LEU A 85 2.05 17.01 6.05
N ASN A 86 3.21 16.47 5.68
CA ASN A 86 4.27 16.12 6.61
C ASN A 86 4.76 17.32 7.44
N GLU A 87 4.68 18.53 6.90
CA GLU A 87 5.05 19.77 7.59
C GLU A 87 3.89 20.37 8.40
N SER A 88 2.66 19.88 8.20
CA SER A 88 1.41 20.43 8.78
C SER A 88 0.81 19.58 9.91
N GLY A 89 1.59 18.67 10.49
CA GLY A 89 1.15 17.76 11.55
C GLY A 89 1.67 16.33 11.38
N GLY A 90 2.13 15.97 10.17
CA GLY A 90 2.76 14.69 9.91
C GLY A 90 1.87 13.51 10.28
N GLU A 91 2.33 12.69 11.22
CA GLU A 91 1.66 11.47 11.67
C GLU A 91 0.29 11.70 12.32
N ASP A 92 -0.01 12.95 12.73
CA ASP A 92 -1.28 13.33 13.34
C ASP A 92 -2.31 13.84 12.31
N VAL A 93 -1.98 13.84 11.02
CA VAL A 93 -2.87 14.29 9.93
C VAL A 93 -3.64 13.12 9.33
N TYR A 94 -4.96 13.25 9.28
CA TYR A 94 -5.86 12.26 8.68
C TYR A 94 -6.64 12.87 7.53
N LEU A 95 -6.75 12.14 6.42
CA LEU A 95 -7.68 12.51 5.35
C LEU A 95 -9.09 12.12 5.79
N THR A 96 -9.95 13.12 5.93
CA THR A 96 -11.32 13.01 6.45
C THR A 96 -12.29 13.34 5.33
N SER A 97 -13.37 12.56 5.21
CA SER A 97 -14.36 12.81 4.17
C SER A 97 -15.06 14.16 4.36
N ILE A 98 -15.30 14.87 3.25
CA ILE A 98 -16.11 16.09 3.23
C ILE A 98 -17.57 15.83 2.82
N ASP A 99 -17.88 14.60 2.43
CA ASP A 99 -19.23 14.14 2.12
C ASP A 99 -19.81 13.38 3.32
N ASP A 100 -21.14 13.29 3.37
CA ASP A 100 -21.80 12.37 4.29
C ASP A 100 -21.67 10.94 3.76
N VAL A 101 -20.90 10.11 4.46
CA VAL A 101 -20.65 8.72 4.07
C VAL A 101 -21.86 7.83 4.28
N GLU A 102 -22.84 8.24 5.12
CA GLU A 102 -24.09 7.50 5.33
C GLU A 102 -25.04 7.62 4.12
N ASP A 103 -24.80 8.58 3.23
CA ASP A 103 -25.53 8.71 1.95
C ASP A 103 -24.98 7.76 0.87
N TYR A 104 -23.92 6.98 1.16
CA TYR A 104 -23.26 6.06 0.24
C TYR A 104 -22.85 6.70 -1.09
N PRO A 105 -22.02 7.77 -1.09
CA PRO A 105 -21.61 8.41 -2.32
C PRO A 105 -20.81 7.47 -3.23
N ASP A 106 -20.99 7.61 -4.55
CA ASP A 106 -20.49 6.68 -5.57
C ASP A 106 -18.97 6.42 -5.47
N TRP A 107 -18.17 7.40 -5.02
CA TRP A 107 -16.72 7.27 -4.93
C TRP A 107 -16.24 6.26 -3.88
N LEU A 108 -17.11 5.87 -2.93
CA LEU A 108 -16.81 4.82 -1.95
C LEU A 108 -16.73 3.43 -2.59
N PHE A 109 -17.46 3.19 -3.68
CA PHE A 109 -17.56 1.86 -4.31
C PHE A 109 -16.42 1.55 -5.28
N GLY A 110 -15.55 2.51 -5.58
CA GLY A 110 -14.39 2.32 -6.46
C GLY A 110 -14.77 2.07 -7.92
N VAL A 111 -13.92 1.34 -8.64
CA VAL A 111 -14.09 1.09 -10.08
C VAL A 111 -14.11 -0.40 -10.37
N GLU A 112 -15.19 -0.86 -10.98
CA GLU A 112 -15.32 -2.25 -11.45
C GLU A 112 -14.21 -2.57 -12.49
N PRO A 113 -13.41 -3.64 -12.28
CA PRO A 113 -12.44 -4.07 -13.27
C PRO A 113 -13.12 -4.57 -14.56
N ASN A 114 -12.52 -4.24 -15.70
CA ASN A 114 -12.97 -4.77 -16.99
C ASN A 114 -12.60 -6.27 -17.13
N ASN A 115 -12.92 -6.90 -18.27
CA ASN A 115 -12.63 -8.32 -18.53
C ASN A 115 -11.13 -8.69 -18.51
N SER A 116 -10.23 -7.72 -18.52
CA SER A 116 -8.77 -7.91 -18.37
C SER A 116 -8.28 -7.67 -16.94
N GLY A 117 -9.18 -7.40 -15.99
CA GLY A 117 -8.85 -7.08 -14.60
C GLY A 117 -8.38 -5.64 -14.38
N LYS A 118 -8.57 -4.75 -15.35
CA LYS A 118 -8.13 -3.35 -15.26
C LYS A 118 -9.25 -2.44 -14.78
N THR A 119 -8.98 -1.61 -13.78
CA THR A 119 -9.84 -0.49 -13.36
C THR A 119 -9.66 0.70 -14.31
N GLU A 120 -10.58 0.86 -15.26
CA GLU A 120 -10.43 1.87 -16.32
C GLU A 120 -10.50 3.30 -15.77
N GLY A 121 -9.53 4.14 -16.15
CA GLY A 121 -9.48 5.54 -15.72
C GLY A 121 -9.12 5.77 -14.25
N ALA A 122 -8.76 4.72 -13.50
CA ALA A 122 -8.40 4.81 -12.09
C ALA A 122 -6.93 4.44 -11.84
N VAL A 123 -6.28 5.19 -10.94
CA VAL A 123 -5.02 4.79 -10.32
C VAL A 123 -5.35 4.21 -8.96
N SER A 124 -5.49 2.89 -8.90
CA SER A 124 -5.97 2.14 -7.73
C SER A 124 -4.89 1.35 -7.00
N CYS A 125 -3.65 1.48 -7.46
CA CYS A 125 -2.52 0.80 -6.85
C CYS A 125 -1.26 1.68 -6.87
N ALA A 126 -0.34 1.37 -5.96
CA ALA A 126 0.99 1.93 -5.93
C ALA A 126 2.01 0.80 -5.76
N VAL A 127 3.13 0.88 -6.47
CA VAL A 127 4.25 -0.03 -6.29
C VAL A 127 5.38 0.72 -5.60
N ILE A 128 5.84 0.21 -4.46
CA ILE A 128 6.96 0.77 -3.70
C ILE A 128 8.10 -0.23 -3.77
N VAL A 129 9.23 0.17 -4.34
CA VAL A 129 10.43 -0.67 -4.44
C VAL A 129 11.44 -0.20 -3.40
N ASN A 130 11.83 -1.10 -2.52
CA ASN A 130 12.87 -0.89 -1.53
C ASN A 130 14.09 -1.75 -1.88
N ASP A 131 15.05 -1.15 -2.59
CA ASP A 131 16.35 -1.77 -2.87
C ASP A 131 17.24 -1.69 -1.62
N LYS A 132 17.57 -2.85 -1.07
CA LYS A 132 18.39 -2.99 0.14
C LYS A 132 19.87 -3.25 -0.18
N GLY A 133 20.23 -3.23 -1.47
CA GLY A 133 21.57 -3.55 -1.96
C GLY A 133 21.83 -5.05 -2.06
N SER A 134 22.96 -5.41 -2.68
CA SER A 134 23.40 -6.81 -2.85
C SER A 134 22.34 -7.74 -3.49
N GLY A 135 21.54 -7.17 -4.40
CA GLY A 135 20.47 -7.88 -5.11
C GLY A 135 19.22 -8.15 -4.26
N LEU A 136 19.18 -7.72 -3.00
CA LEU A 136 18.03 -7.88 -2.11
C LEU A 136 17.05 -6.73 -2.30
N VAL A 137 15.86 -7.03 -2.81
CA VAL A 137 14.83 -6.02 -3.08
C VAL A 137 13.51 -6.48 -2.48
N ASP A 138 12.85 -5.60 -1.73
CA ASP A 138 11.46 -5.80 -1.30
C ASP A 138 10.56 -4.90 -2.15
N ALA A 139 9.61 -5.48 -2.88
CA ALA A 139 8.61 -4.72 -3.63
C ALA A 139 7.23 -4.88 -2.98
N PHE A 140 6.62 -3.76 -2.61
CA PHE A 140 5.27 -3.68 -2.07
C PHE A 140 4.31 -3.31 -3.19
N TYR A 141 3.23 -4.08 -3.31
CA TYR A 141 2.14 -3.84 -4.25
C TYR A 141 0.93 -3.44 -3.41
N MET A 142 0.71 -2.14 -3.33
CA MET A 142 -0.34 -1.53 -2.52
C MET A 142 -1.61 -1.41 -3.34
N TYR A 143 -2.75 -1.80 -2.78
CA TYR A 143 -4.09 -1.73 -3.36
C TYR A 143 -4.93 -0.77 -2.54
N PHE A 144 -5.59 0.16 -3.20
CA PHE A 144 -6.37 1.20 -2.54
C PHE A 144 -7.87 0.96 -2.73
N TYR A 145 -8.61 1.07 -1.64
CA TYR A 145 -10.07 1.09 -1.61
C TYR A 145 -10.51 2.38 -0.93
N SER A 146 -11.58 3.00 -1.43
CA SER A 146 -12.11 4.24 -0.82
C SER A 146 -12.86 3.98 0.49
N PHE A 147 -13.28 2.73 0.72
CA PHE A 147 -14.06 2.34 1.87
C PHE A 147 -13.76 0.88 2.20
N ASP A 148 -13.56 0.59 3.48
CA ASP A 148 -13.57 -0.76 4.04
C ASP A 148 -14.91 -1.02 4.71
N PHE A 149 -15.50 -2.16 4.40
CA PHE A 149 -16.64 -2.70 5.12
C PHE A 149 -16.20 -3.82 6.07
N GLY A 150 -16.02 -3.46 7.34
CA GLY A 150 -15.45 -4.34 8.37
C GLY A 150 -16.30 -5.55 8.76
N GLY A 151 -17.53 -5.65 8.22
CA GLY A 151 -18.40 -6.83 8.32
C GLY A 151 -19.52 -6.72 9.36
N VAL A 152 -20.50 -7.62 9.26
CA VAL A 152 -21.61 -7.76 10.22
C VAL A 152 -21.39 -9.00 11.06
N TYR A 153 -21.36 -8.80 12.37
CA TYR A 153 -21.19 -9.83 13.38
C TYR A 153 -22.47 -9.95 14.20
N LEU A 154 -22.76 -11.18 14.67
CA LEU A 154 -23.96 -11.46 15.47
C LEU A 154 -25.28 -10.99 14.82
N ASP A 155 -25.33 -10.92 13.48
CA ASP A 155 -26.47 -10.48 12.67
C ASP A 155 -26.91 -9.00 12.82
N PHE A 156 -26.39 -8.25 13.79
CA PHE A 156 -26.79 -6.85 14.02
C PHE A 156 -25.63 -5.88 14.25
N LEU A 157 -24.42 -6.37 14.48
CA LEU A 157 -23.28 -5.54 14.86
C LEU A 157 -22.35 -5.35 13.67
N ASN A 158 -22.48 -4.21 12.99
CA ASN A 158 -21.52 -3.80 11.96
C ASN A 158 -20.41 -2.96 12.61
N VAL A 159 -19.17 -3.40 12.45
CA VAL A 159 -17.99 -2.78 13.08
C VAL A 159 -16.83 -2.78 12.10
N GLY A 160 -15.88 -1.88 12.33
CA GLY A 160 -14.62 -1.86 11.58
C GLY A 160 -14.67 -1.06 10.28
N ASN A 161 -15.83 -0.56 9.85
CA ASN A 161 -15.88 0.26 8.64
C ASN A 161 -15.01 1.52 8.77
N HIS A 162 -14.33 1.89 7.69
CA HIS A 162 -13.60 3.15 7.61
C HIS A 162 -13.49 3.65 6.17
N VAL A 163 -13.33 4.96 6.03
CA VAL A 163 -13.02 5.62 4.75
C VAL A 163 -11.52 5.53 4.48
N GLY A 164 -11.17 5.07 3.29
CA GLY A 164 -9.79 4.83 2.87
C GLY A 164 -9.26 3.54 3.47
N ASP A 165 -8.74 2.67 2.61
CA ASP A 165 -8.17 1.39 3.00
C ASP A 165 -7.03 1.00 2.07
N TRP A 166 -5.95 0.48 2.67
CA TRP A 166 -4.72 0.12 2.01
C TRP A 166 -4.36 -1.31 2.37
N GLU A 167 -4.50 -2.19 1.38
CA GLU A 167 -4.05 -3.57 1.46
C GLU A 167 -2.81 -3.77 0.61
N HIS A 168 -2.03 -4.82 0.86
CA HIS A 168 -0.83 -5.07 0.07
C HIS A 168 -0.33 -6.52 0.09
N ASN A 169 0.39 -6.83 -0.98
CA ASN A 169 1.38 -7.88 -0.96
C ASN A 169 2.79 -7.28 -0.91
N MET A 170 3.76 -8.02 -0.35
CA MET A 170 5.17 -7.70 -0.51
C MET A 170 5.92 -8.91 -1.03
N ILE A 171 6.67 -8.76 -2.13
CA ILE A 171 7.54 -9.82 -2.65
C ILE A 171 8.99 -9.44 -2.37
N ARG A 172 9.72 -10.38 -1.75
CA ARG A 172 11.16 -10.29 -1.58
C ARG A 172 11.88 -10.99 -2.73
N PHE A 173 12.80 -10.29 -3.37
CA PHE A 173 13.65 -10.77 -4.44
C PHE A 173 15.10 -10.89 -3.98
N GLN A 174 15.81 -11.89 -4.52
CA GLN A 174 17.26 -11.99 -4.48
C GLN A 174 17.76 -12.09 -5.92
N ASP A 175 18.55 -11.11 -6.35
CA ASP A 175 19.09 -11.01 -7.71
C ASP A 175 18.00 -11.14 -8.80
N GLY A 176 16.84 -10.51 -8.54
CA GLY A 176 15.66 -10.54 -9.42
C GLY A 176 14.82 -11.81 -9.36
N VAL A 177 15.18 -12.79 -8.52
CA VAL A 177 14.43 -14.04 -8.33
C VAL A 177 13.54 -13.94 -7.08
N PRO A 178 12.22 -14.12 -7.18
CA PRO A 178 11.32 -14.03 -6.02
C PRO A 178 11.55 -15.18 -5.03
N GLN A 179 11.68 -14.84 -3.76
CA GLN A 179 11.97 -15.77 -2.66
C GLN A 179 10.75 -16.02 -1.78
N TYR A 180 10.09 -14.94 -1.36
CA TYR A 180 8.95 -14.97 -0.45
C TYR A 180 7.92 -13.93 -0.84
N ILE A 181 6.67 -14.17 -0.47
CA ILE A 181 5.57 -13.22 -0.60
C ILE A 181 4.82 -13.10 0.73
N TRP A 182 4.52 -11.86 1.11
CA TRP A 182 3.66 -11.49 2.24
C TRP A 182 2.26 -11.15 1.73
N TYR A 183 1.24 -11.53 2.49
CA TYR A 183 -0.16 -11.21 2.27
C TYR A 183 -0.68 -10.45 3.50
N SER A 184 -1.07 -9.18 3.35
CA SER A 184 -1.57 -8.37 4.46
C SER A 184 -2.96 -8.81 4.91
N GLN A 185 -3.18 -8.81 6.22
CA GLN A 185 -4.45 -9.16 6.85
C GLN A 185 -4.68 -8.19 7.99
N HIS A 186 -5.38 -7.09 7.70
CA HIS A 186 -5.58 -5.99 8.63
C HIS A 186 -4.23 -5.46 9.17
N SER A 187 -4.03 -5.43 10.49
CA SER A 187 -2.77 -5.00 11.13
C SER A 187 -1.63 -6.04 11.12
N ASN A 188 -1.78 -7.16 10.42
CA ASN A 188 -0.77 -8.23 10.36
C ASN A 188 -0.78 -8.91 8.96
N GLY A 189 -0.42 -10.18 8.88
CA GLY A 189 -0.40 -10.95 7.64
C GLY A 189 0.40 -12.24 7.77
N GLU A 190 0.60 -12.89 6.62
CA GLU A 190 1.28 -14.17 6.53
C GLU A 190 2.30 -14.17 5.39
N ALA A 191 3.43 -14.86 5.62
CA ALA A 191 4.50 -15.02 4.64
C ALA A 191 4.57 -16.45 4.12
N PHE A 192 4.76 -16.60 2.81
CA PHE A 192 4.93 -17.89 2.16
C PHE A 192 6.18 -17.88 1.28
N ALA A 193 6.78 -19.06 1.09
CA ALA A 193 7.77 -19.24 0.03
C ALA A 193 7.10 -18.96 -1.32
N PHE A 194 7.73 -18.18 -2.20
CA PHE A 194 7.07 -17.73 -3.43
C PHE A 194 6.67 -18.90 -4.34
N ASN A 195 7.46 -19.98 -4.35
CA ASN A 195 7.21 -21.13 -5.21
C ASN A 195 6.03 -22.01 -4.79
N VAL A 196 5.51 -21.86 -3.57
CA VAL A 196 4.35 -22.65 -3.11
C VAL A 196 3.01 -21.97 -3.39
N THR A 197 3.01 -20.71 -3.82
CA THR A 197 1.77 -19.98 -4.07
C THR A 197 1.16 -20.33 -5.42
N GLU A 198 -0.17 -20.34 -5.47
CA GLU A 198 -0.93 -20.52 -6.70
C GLU A 198 -0.60 -19.41 -7.71
N LYS A 199 -0.46 -19.78 -8.98
CA LYS A 199 -0.14 -18.85 -10.07
C LYS A 199 -1.32 -18.65 -11.01
N TYR A 200 -1.52 -17.40 -11.41
CA TYR A 200 -2.61 -17.03 -12.29
C TYR A 200 -2.38 -17.58 -13.72
N ASN A 201 -3.30 -18.43 -14.19
CA ASN A 201 -3.47 -18.80 -15.60
C ASN A 201 -2.18 -19.15 -16.35
N GLY A 202 -1.31 -19.97 -15.75
CA GLY A 202 -0.03 -20.40 -16.35
C GLY A 202 1.04 -19.31 -16.45
N THR A 203 0.85 -18.17 -15.80
CA THR A 203 1.87 -17.13 -15.60
C THR A 203 2.68 -17.40 -14.33
N GLU A 204 3.67 -16.54 -14.04
CA GLU A 204 4.42 -16.57 -12.77
C GLU A 204 3.83 -15.65 -11.69
N ARG A 205 2.71 -14.99 -11.98
CA ARG A 205 2.07 -14.02 -11.08
C ARG A 205 1.29 -14.76 -10.00
N PRO A 206 1.60 -14.54 -8.70
CA PRO A 206 0.87 -15.19 -7.62
C PRO A 206 -0.56 -14.65 -7.55
N ILE A 207 -1.51 -15.51 -7.18
CA ILE A 207 -2.88 -15.08 -6.86
C ILE A 207 -2.92 -14.59 -5.41
N ALA A 208 -3.68 -13.52 -5.20
CA ALA A 208 -4.04 -13.00 -3.88
C ALA A 208 -5.56 -12.79 -3.82
N TYR A 209 -6.21 -13.44 -2.87
CA TYR A 209 -7.65 -13.38 -2.68
C TYR A 209 -7.99 -12.24 -1.72
N SER A 210 -8.79 -11.27 -2.15
CA SER A 210 -9.22 -10.15 -1.30
C SER A 210 -10.56 -10.50 -0.65
N ALA A 211 -10.62 -10.37 0.67
CA ALA A 211 -11.83 -10.61 1.44
C ALA A 211 -12.96 -9.64 1.06
N ASN A 212 -14.20 -10.13 1.19
CA ASN A 212 -15.40 -9.36 0.89
C ASN A 212 -15.58 -8.18 1.88
N GLY A 213 -15.30 -6.97 1.42
CA GLY A 213 -15.49 -5.72 2.13
C GLY A 213 -14.34 -5.33 3.06
N THR A 214 -13.77 -6.30 3.79
CA THR A 214 -12.64 -6.03 4.72
C THR A 214 -11.27 -5.99 4.02
N HIS A 215 -11.25 -6.32 2.72
CA HIS A 215 -10.15 -6.41 1.76
C HIS A 215 -8.89 -7.21 2.11
N ALA A 216 -8.73 -7.68 3.34
CA ALA A 216 -7.64 -8.54 3.81
C ALA A 216 -7.28 -9.59 2.74
N VAL A 217 -5.97 -9.74 2.53
CA VAL A 217 -5.41 -10.50 1.41
C VAL A 217 -4.97 -11.87 1.90
N TYR A 218 -5.43 -12.91 1.20
CA TYR A 218 -5.15 -14.30 1.52
C TYR A 218 -4.46 -15.02 0.36
N ALA A 219 -3.62 -16.01 0.69
CA ALA A 219 -2.93 -16.84 -0.28
C ALA A 219 -3.80 -17.98 -0.83
N ILE A 220 -4.95 -18.22 -0.21
CA ILE A 220 -5.93 -19.27 -0.51
C ILE A 220 -7.33 -18.69 -0.37
N GLU A 221 -8.28 -19.24 -1.13
CA GLU A 221 -9.72 -18.88 -1.09
C GLU A 221 -10.39 -19.25 0.24
#